data_AF-G3I401-F1
#
_entry.id   AF-G3I401-F1
#
_cell.length_a   1.000
_cell.length_b   1.000
_cell.length_c   1.000
_cell.angle_alpha   90.00
_cell.angle_beta   90.00
_cell.angle_gamma   90.00
#
_symmetry.space_group_name_H-M   'P 1'
#
loop_
_entity.id
_entity.type
_entity.pdbx_description
1 polymer ?
#
loop_
_entity_poly.entity_id
_entity_poly.type
_entity_poly.pdbx_seq_one_letter_code
_entity_poly.pdbx_strand_id
1 'polypeptide(L)'
;MLLCLSPAWLMKVAASGQEGEASLLVSKAVSFYPGGLTFLDDFVPPRHATYFLAGLGPESVHGREAAELARNLTCPTGASAELARLLEDRLLMRWWLSQQSGVAVPATLAFTYRPPGLLRGGDASPGLRLVELSGKEGQETLVKEEVEAFVHSEALGDASQVTTGPSLH
;
A
#
# COMPACT_ATOMS: atom_id res chain seq x y z
N MET A 1 6.45 1.53 23.78
CA MET A 1 5.74 2.05 22.57
C MET A 1 4.81 3.17 23.02
N LEU A 2 4.53 4.16 22.16
CA LEU A 2 3.60 5.26 22.45
C LEU A 2 2.47 5.23 21.41
N LEU A 3 1.22 5.26 21.85
CA LEU A 3 0.05 5.41 20.99
C LEU A 3 -0.58 6.79 21.22
N CYS A 4 -0.60 7.62 20.19
CA CYS A 4 -1.24 8.93 20.22
C CYS A 4 -2.66 8.80 19.66
N LEU A 5 -3.66 9.13 20.48
CA LEU A 5 -5.07 9.00 20.10
C LEU A 5 -5.62 10.29 19.46
N SER A 6 -4.88 11.40 19.55
CA SER A 6 -5.27 12.68 18.98
C SER A 6 -4.07 13.40 18.37
N PRO A 7 -4.20 14.01 17.17
CA PRO A 7 -3.18 14.88 16.60
C PRO A 7 -2.81 16.06 17.50
N ALA A 8 -3.70 16.50 18.39
CA ALA A 8 -3.44 17.60 19.32
C ALA A 8 -2.35 17.28 20.36
N TRP A 9 -1.97 16.02 20.51
CA TRP A 9 -0.88 15.58 21.40
C TRP A 9 0.49 15.58 20.71
N LEU A 10 0.50 15.91 19.41
CA LEU A 10 1.67 15.93 18.57
C LEU A 10 1.96 17.38 18.15
N MET A 11 3.24 17.71 18.06
CA MET A 11 3.69 19.00 17.55
C MET A 11 4.82 18.78 16.57
N LYS A 12 4.66 19.32 15.36
CA LYS A 12 5.70 19.30 14.33
C LYS A 12 6.48 20.60 14.40
N VAL A 13 7.77 20.51 14.69
CA VAL A 13 8.67 21.67 14.85
C VAL A 13 9.78 21.61 13.82
N ALA A 14 10.27 22.76 13.35
CA ALA A 14 11.39 22.80 12.42
C ALA A 14 12.64 22.15 13.05
N ALA A 15 13.32 21.30 12.28
CA ALA A 15 14.59 20.73 12.72
C ALA A 15 15.73 21.73 12.49
N SER A 16 16.76 21.69 13.34
CA SER A 16 17.91 22.59 13.27
C SER A 16 18.94 22.22 12.19
N GLY A 17 18.72 21.13 11.44
CA GLY A 17 19.71 20.51 10.54
C GLY A 17 19.63 20.93 9.07
N GLN A 18 18.44 20.94 8.48
CA GLN A 18 18.20 21.33 7.08
C GLN A 18 16.88 22.08 6.89
N GLU A 19 16.82 22.93 5.87
CA GLU A 19 15.59 23.62 5.47
C GLU A 19 14.52 22.61 5.05
N GLY A 20 13.33 22.70 5.67
CA GLY A 20 12.17 21.87 5.35
C GLY A 20 12.05 20.56 6.13
N GLU A 21 13.05 20.21 6.95
CA GLU A 21 12.98 19.09 7.89
C GLU A 21 12.23 19.45 9.18
N ALA A 22 11.58 18.45 9.77
CA ALA A 22 10.84 18.60 11.00
C ALA A 22 11.15 17.50 12.03
N SER A 23 11.07 17.86 13.31
CA SER A 23 10.96 16.90 14.42
C SER A 23 9.51 16.81 14.86
N LEU A 24 9.09 15.60 15.24
CA LEU A 24 7.78 15.38 15.84
C LEU A 24 7.94 15.25 17.36
N LEU A 25 7.26 16.12 18.10
CA LEU A 25 7.23 16.12 19.56
C LEU A 25 5.91 15.53 20.05
N VAL A 26 5.96 14.80 21.16
CA VAL A 26 4.82 14.15 21.80
C VAL A 26 4.64 14.76 23.19
N SER A 27 3.51 15.43 23.43
CA SER A 27 3.15 15.99 24.73
C SER A 27 2.29 15.05 25.58
N LYS A 28 1.58 14.11 24.94
CA LYS A 28 0.73 13.13 25.63
C LYS A 28 0.60 11.85 24.80
N ALA A 29 0.60 10.69 25.44
CA ALA A 29 0.37 9.41 24.75
C ALA A 29 -0.07 8.30 25.71
N VAL A 30 -0.64 7.23 25.15
CA VAL A 30 -0.75 5.95 25.86
C VAL A 30 0.59 5.23 25.74
N SER A 31 1.29 5.09 26.87
CA SER A 31 2.56 4.37 26.97
C SER A 31 2.33 2.90 27.28
N PHE A 32 3.05 2.04 26.57
CA PHE A 32 3.06 0.59 26.78
C PHE A 32 4.35 0.17 27.46
N TYR A 33 4.22 -0.46 28.63
CA TYR A 33 5.31 -0.96 29.46
C TYR A 33 5.37 -2.51 29.45
N PRO A 34 6.52 -3.10 29.82
CA PRO A 34 6.63 -4.55 30.00
C PRO A 34 5.57 -5.09 30.95
N GLY A 35 5.08 -6.31 30.68
CA GLY A 35 4.02 -6.93 31.47
C GLY A 35 2.60 -6.50 31.07
N GLY A 36 2.43 -5.79 29.94
CA GLY A 36 1.11 -5.43 29.40
C GLY A 36 0.45 -4.23 30.08
N LEU A 37 1.22 -3.48 30.88
CA LEU A 37 0.71 -2.29 31.56
C LEU A 37 0.64 -1.12 30.59
N THR A 38 -0.47 -0.40 30.62
CA THR A 38 -0.73 0.79 29.80
C THR A 38 -1.10 1.97 30.67
N PHE A 39 -0.51 3.13 30.39
CA PHE A 39 -0.76 4.37 31.12
C PHE A 39 -0.96 5.52 30.14
N LEU A 40 -1.82 6.47 30.49
CA LEU A 40 -1.93 7.74 29.79
C LEU A 40 -0.93 8.70 30.42
N ASP A 41 0.17 8.96 29.73
CA ASP A 41 1.27 9.79 30.22
C ASP A 41 1.21 11.19 29.58
N ASP A 42 1.52 12.21 30.38
CA ASP A 42 1.78 13.59 29.96
C ASP A 42 3.29 13.88 30.05
N PHE A 43 3.86 14.49 29.01
CA PHE A 43 5.30 14.71 28.89
C PHE A 43 5.65 16.20 28.94
N VAL A 44 6.37 16.58 29.99
CA VAL A 44 6.89 17.94 30.20
C VAL A 44 8.39 17.85 30.54
N PRO A 45 9.30 18.25 29.63
CA PRO A 45 9.04 18.75 28.29
C PRO A 45 8.51 17.65 27.33
N PRO A 46 7.87 18.03 26.20
CA PRO A 46 7.48 17.09 25.16
C PRO A 46 8.67 16.23 24.68
N ARG A 47 8.41 14.96 24.38
CA ARG A 47 9.44 14.00 23.96
C ARG A 47 9.57 13.97 22.44
N HIS A 48 10.79 13.82 21.94
CA HIS A 48 11.02 13.59 20.51
C HIS A 48 10.57 12.17 20.11
N ALA A 49 9.83 12.07 19.01
CA ALA A 49 9.56 10.81 18.36
C ALA A 49 10.83 10.30 17.67
N THR A 50 11.28 9.10 18.02
CA THR A 50 12.45 8.45 17.41
C THR A 50 12.09 7.56 16.22
N TYR A 51 10.81 7.23 16.08
CA TYR A 51 10.23 6.48 14.97
C TYR A 51 8.73 6.79 14.90
N PHE A 52 8.18 7.00 13.71
CA PHE A 52 6.76 7.36 13.54
C PHE A 52 6.03 6.39 12.61
N LEU A 53 4.97 5.77 13.13
CA LEU A 53 4.06 4.91 12.38
C LEU A 53 2.71 5.61 12.26
N ALA A 54 2.35 5.98 11.03
CA ALA A 54 1.06 6.53 10.67
C ALA A 54 0.12 5.40 10.19
N GLY A 55 -1.12 5.40 10.67
CA GLY A 55 -2.23 4.65 10.05
C GLY A 55 -2.03 3.14 9.94
N LEU A 56 -2.31 2.39 11.00
CA LEU A 56 -2.52 0.94 10.91
C LEU A 56 -3.94 0.67 10.38
N GLY A 57 -4.17 0.82 9.08
CA GLY A 57 -5.41 0.35 8.45
C GLY A 57 -5.79 1.05 7.14
N PRO A 58 -6.40 0.31 6.19
CA PRO A 58 -6.71 0.77 4.82
C PRO A 58 -7.74 1.89 4.74
N GLU A 59 -8.55 2.10 5.78
CA GLU A 59 -9.65 3.08 5.80
C GLU A 59 -9.60 4.04 6.99
N SER A 60 -8.39 4.41 7.43
CA SER A 60 -8.32 5.46 8.45
C SER A 60 -8.80 6.78 7.83
N VAL A 61 -9.92 7.31 8.33
CA VAL A 61 -10.44 8.67 8.06
C VAL A 61 -9.34 9.74 8.25
N HIS A 62 -8.31 9.41 9.02
CA HIS A 62 -7.16 10.25 9.35
C HIS A 62 -5.91 9.94 8.49
N GLY A 63 -5.99 9.11 7.44
CA GLY A 63 -4.83 8.71 6.63
C GLY A 63 -4.09 9.90 6.01
N ARG A 64 -4.84 10.93 5.58
CA ARG A 64 -4.27 12.18 5.06
C ARG A 64 -3.55 12.98 6.13
N GLU A 65 -4.14 13.11 7.32
CA GLU A 65 -3.52 13.85 8.44
C GLU A 65 -2.25 13.15 8.93
N ALA A 66 -2.28 11.82 9.02
CA ALA A 66 -1.14 11.02 9.44
C ALA A 66 0.00 11.08 8.39
N ALA A 67 -0.32 11.14 7.10
CA ALA A 67 0.65 11.36 6.03
C ALA A 67 1.30 12.76 6.10
N GLU A 68 0.52 13.80 6.36
CA GLU A 68 1.05 15.17 6.55
C GLU A 68 1.96 15.26 7.79
N LEU A 69 1.61 14.54 8.87
CA LEU A 69 2.48 14.43 10.05
C LEU A 69 3.80 13.72 9.70
N ALA A 70 3.75 12.62 8.95
CA ALA A 70 4.93 11.83 8.55
C ALA A 70 5.87 12.55 7.57
N ARG A 71 5.37 13.54 6.83
CA ARG A 71 6.14 14.22 5.77
C ARG A 71 7.37 14.96 6.34
N ASN A 72 8.53 14.79 5.73
CA ASN A 72 9.78 15.47 6.10
C ASN A 72 10.18 15.32 7.59
N LEU A 73 9.78 14.23 8.24
CA LEU A 73 10.27 13.95 9.59
C LEU A 73 11.74 13.52 9.53
N THR A 74 12.50 14.02 10.50
CA THR A 74 13.90 13.64 10.74
C THR A 74 14.03 12.22 11.28
N CYS A 75 13.01 11.72 11.97
CA CYS A 75 12.99 10.34 12.43
C CYS A 75 12.47 9.41 11.33
N PRO A 76 12.90 8.14 11.31
CA PRO A 76 12.41 7.19 10.33
C PRO A 76 10.90 6.97 10.48
N THR A 77 10.23 6.79 9.35
CA THR A 77 8.79 6.56 9.28
C THR A 77 8.47 5.15 8.77
N GLY A 78 7.23 4.70 9.00
CA GLY A 78 6.69 3.47 8.42
C GLY A 78 6.49 3.55 6.89
N ALA A 79 5.84 2.53 6.34
CA ALA A 79 5.41 2.56 4.93
C ALA A 79 4.55 3.80 4.67
N SER A 80 4.80 4.49 3.56
CA SER A 80 3.98 5.64 3.17
C SER A 80 2.57 5.18 2.78
N ALA A 81 1.60 6.08 2.86
CA ALA A 81 0.22 5.78 2.45
C ALA A 81 0.14 5.37 0.97
N GLU A 82 0.97 5.99 0.12
CA GLU A 82 1.08 5.66 -1.30
C GLU A 82 1.64 4.25 -1.50
N LEU A 83 2.67 3.87 -0.74
CA LEU A 83 3.24 2.53 -0.78
C LEU A 83 2.25 1.49 -0.24
N ALA A 84 1.55 1.78 0.86
CA ALA A 84 0.50 0.90 1.39
C ALA A 84 -0.60 0.65 0.34
N ARG A 85 -1.10 1.72 -0.30
CA ARG A 85 -2.09 1.63 -1.38
C ARG A 85 -1.55 0.85 -2.59
N LEU A 86 -0.29 1.05 -2.94
CA LEU A 86 0.36 0.29 -4.01
C LEU A 86 0.42 -1.20 -3.66
N LEU A 87 0.84 -1.54 -2.44
CA LEU A 87 0.95 -2.92 -1.97
C LEU A 87 -0.40 -3.65 -1.88
N GLU A 88 -1.49 -2.91 -1.67
CA GLU A 88 -2.86 -3.45 -1.66
C GLU A 88 -3.39 -3.73 -3.07
N ASP A 89 -2.92 -3.00 -4.09
CA ASP A 89 -3.28 -3.26 -5.48
C ASP A 89 -2.50 -4.46 -6.03
N ARG A 90 -3.11 -5.65 -5.89
CA ARG A 90 -2.53 -6.91 -6.36
C ARG A 90 -2.20 -6.90 -7.85
N LEU A 91 -3.01 -6.27 -8.68
CA LEU A 91 -2.80 -6.25 -10.13
C LEU A 91 -1.59 -5.38 -10.46
N LEU A 92 -1.53 -4.17 -9.89
CA LEU A 92 -0.42 -3.26 -10.08
C LEU A 92 0.88 -3.82 -9.53
N MET A 93 0.85 -4.46 -8.35
CA MET A 93 2.01 -5.15 -7.79
C MET A 93 2.51 -6.28 -8.69
N ARG A 94 1.61 -7.13 -9.20
CA ARG A 94 1.99 -8.22 -10.11
C ARG A 94 2.61 -7.69 -11.40
N TRP A 95 2.06 -6.60 -11.96
CA TRP A 95 2.61 -5.93 -13.14
C TRP A 95 3.98 -5.29 -12.87
N TRP A 96 4.17 -4.68 -11.70
CA TRP A 96 5.46 -4.12 -11.32
C TRP A 96 6.52 -5.21 -11.15
N LEU A 97 6.18 -6.30 -10.45
CA LEU A 97 7.09 -7.41 -10.20
C LEU A 97 7.41 -8.18 -11.48
N SER A 98 6.47 -8.30 -12.42
CA SER A 98 6.69 -9.04 -13.68
C SER A 98 7.65 -8.32 -14.62
N GLN A 99 7.90 -7.03 -14.41
CA GLN A 99 8.93 -6.26 -15.12
C GLN A 99 10.33 -6.39 -14.49
N GLN A 100 10.45 -6.94 -13.28
CA GLN A 100 11.73 -7.12 -12.61
C GLN A 100 12.36 -8.47 -13.00
N SER A 101 13.63 -8.46 -13.39
CA SER A 101 14.34 -9.70 -13.68
C SER A 101 14.57 -10.51 -12.39
N GLY A 102 14.37 -11.82 -12.47
CA GLY A 102 14.62 -12.74 -11.36
C GLY A 102 13.53 -12.82 -10.29
N VAL A 103 12.41 -12.10 -10.45
CA VAL A 103 11.24 -12.25 -9.57
C VAL A 103 10.19 -13.14 -10.25
N ALA A 104 9.94 -14.31 -9.67
CA ALA A 104 8.85 -15.16 -10.12
C ALA A 104 7.51 -14.56 -9.68
N VAL A 105 6.60 -14.35 -10.64
CA VAL A 105 5.24 -13.85 -10.39
C VAL A 105 4.25 -14.89 -10.89
N PRO A 106 3.17 -15.21 -10.14
CA PRO A 106 2.15 -16.14 -10.60
C PRO A 106 1.49 -15.67 -11.89
N ALA A 107 1.25 -16.62 -12.80
CA ALA A 107 0.45 -16.35 -13.99
C ALA A 107 -0.88 -15.70 -13.60
N THR A 108 -1.20 -14.57 -14.22
CA THR A 108 -2.38 -13.78 -13.87
C THR A 108 -3.10 -13.33 -15.13
N LEU A 109 -4.40 -13.65 -15.20
CA LEU A 109 -5.35 -13.06 -16.13
C LEU A 109 -6.17 -12.03 -15.37
N ALA A 110 -6.26 -10.80 -15.90
CA ALA A 110 -7.04 -9.73 -15.29
C ALA A 110 -7.90 -9.04 -16.34
N PHE A 111 -9.18 -8.89 -16.01
CA PHE A 111 -10.14 -8.11 -16.80
C PHE A 111 -10.33 -6.75 -16.15
N THR A 112 -10.21 -5.66 -16.91
CA THR A 112 -10.32 -4.29 -16.37
C THR A 112 -11.17 -3.39 -17.26
N TYR A 113 -11.86 -2.43 -16.64
CA TYR A 113 -12.52 -1.34 -17.35
C TYR A 113 -11.63 -0.11 -17.26
N ARG A 114 -11.19 0.43 -18.42
CA ARG A 114 -10.31 1.62 -18.47
C ARG A 114 -9.10 1.47 -17.53
N PRO A 115 -8.12 0.61 -17.86
CA PRO A 115 -6.98 0.38 -16.99
C PRO A 115 -6.29 1.72 -16.65
N PRO A 116 -5.78 1.88 -15.41
CA PRO A 116 -4.94 3.01 -15.03
C PRO A 116 -3.84 3.23 -16.07
N GLY A 117 -3.48 4.48 -16.35
CA GLY A 117 -2.48 4.81 -17.37
C GLY A 117 -1.14 4.10 -17.18
N LEU A 118 -0.78 3.75 -15.94
CA LEU A 118 0.40 2.94 -15.61
C LEU A 118 0.36 1.52 -16.18
N LEU A 119 -0.83 0.94 -16.34
CA LEU A 119 -1.03 -0.39 -16.94
C LEU A 119 -1.24 -0.32 -18.46
N ARG A 120 -1.36 0.88 -19.05
CA ARG A 120 -1.52 1.06 -20.49
C ARG A 120 -0.15 1.03 -21.18
N GLY A 121 0.06 0.03 -22.04
CA GLY A 121 1.23 -0.02 -22.92
C GLY A 121 2.47 -0.71 -22.36
N GLY A 122 2.35 -1.46 -21.26
CA GLY A 122 3.40 -2.42 -20.88
C GLY A 122 3.32 -3.64 -21.79
N ASP A 123 4.42 -4.01 -22.45
CA ASP A 123 4.54 -5.29 -23.14
C ASP A 123 4.09 -6.39 -22.17
N ALA A 124 3.21 -7.26 -22.65
CA ALA A 124 2.66 -8.35 -21.85
C ALA A 124 3.81 -9.20 -21.33
N SER A 125 4.19 -8.97 -20.07
CA SER A 125 5.13 -9.86 -19.39
C SER A 125 4.57 -11.27 -19.49
N PRO A 126 5.40 -12.29 -19.74
CA PRO A 126 4.92 -13.63 -20.11
C PRO A 126 3.96 -14.28 -19.10
N GLY A 127 3.92 -13.79 -17.85
CA GLY A 127 3.00 -14.25 -16.81
C GLY A 127 1.79 -13.34 -16.51
N LEU A 128 1.60 -12.20 -17.18
CA LEU A 128 0.47 -11.29 -16.88
C LEU A 128 -0.27 -10.90 -18.16
N ARG A 129 -1.53 -11.33 -18.25
CA ARG A 129 -2.45 -11.00 -19.34
C ARG A 129 -3.51 -10.03 -18.85
N LEU A 130 -3.50 -8.82 -19.39
CA LEU A 130 -4.47 -7.78 -19.10
C LEU A 130 -5.44 -7.63 -20.27
N VAL A 131 -6.73 -7.77 -20.00
CA VAL A 131 -7.80 -7.63 -20.99
C VAL A 131 -8.63 -6.40 -20.66
N GLU A 132 -8.61 -5.40 -21.54
CA GLU A 132 -9.47 -4.22 -21.43
C GLU A 132 -10.88 -4.57 -21.94
N LEU A 133 -11.87 -4.41 -21.07
CA LEU A 133 -13.27 -4.63 -21.36
C LEU A 133 -13.92 -3.31 -21.79
N SER A 134 -14.67 -3.33 -22.89
CA SER A 134 -15.38 -2.16 -23.44
C SER A 134 -16.60 -1.72 -22.62
N GLY A 135 -17.25 -2.63 -21.89
CA GLY A 135 -18.41 -2.34 -21.02
C GLY A 135 -18.74 -3.48 -20.05
N LYS A 136 -19.54 -3.19 -19.02
CA LYS A 136 -19.81 -4.13 -17.91
C LYS A 136 -20.53 -5.42 -18.32
N GLU A 137 -21.24 -5.40 -19.44
CA GLU A 137 -22.09 -6.50 -19.93
C GLU A 137 -21.80 -6.75 -21.43
N GLY A 138 -22.19 -7.94 -21.93
CA GLY A 138 -22.15 -8.25 -23.36
C GLY A 138 -20.78 -8.65 -23.90
N GLN A 139 -19.86 -9.05 -23.03
CA GLN A 139 -18.51 -9.51 -23.39
C GLN A 139 -18.20 -10.91 -22.85
N GLU A 140 -19.21 -11.72 -22.58
CA GLU A 140 -19.09 -13.07 -22.05
C GLU A 140 -18.25 -13.96 -22.98
N THR A 141 -18.44 -13.80 -24.30
CA THR A 141 -17.66 -14.51 -25.32
C THR A 141 -16.17 -14.19 -25.23
N LEU A 142 -15.83 -12.90 -25.15
CA LEU A 142 -14.44 -12.46 -25.00
C LEU A 142 -13.83 -12.99 -23.70
N VAL A 143 -14.54 -12.86 -22.58
CA VAL A 143 -14.07 -13.38 -21.28
C VAL A 143 -13.79 -14.87 -21.36
N LYS A 144 -14.70 -15.64 -21.98
CA LYS A 144 -14.55 -17.09 -22.13
C LYS A 144 -13.33 -17.44 -22.99
N GLU A 145 -13.18 -16.81 -24.16
CA GLU A 145 -12.04 -17.03 -25.05
C GLU A 145 -10.71 -16.71 -24.38
N GLU A 146 -10.65 -15.59 -23.65
CA GLU A 146 -9.45 -15.15 -22.94
C GLU A 146 -9.08 -16.08 -21.78
N VAL A 147 -10.07 -16.57 -21.03
CA VAL A 147 -9.89 -17.58 -19.97
C VAL A 147 -9.41 -18.90 -20.57
N GLU A 148 -10.04 -19.39 -21.63
CA GLU A 148 -9.64 -20.63 -22.30
C GLU A 148 -8.20 -20.52 -22.80
N ALA A 149 -7.85 -19.46 -23.53
CA ALA A 149 -6.50 -19.24 -24.01
C ALA A 149 -5.47 -19.11 -22.86
N PHE A 150 -5.84 -18.52 -21.73
CA PHE A 150 -4.96 -18.39 -20.58
C PHE A 150 -4.72 -19.72 -19.86
N VAL A 151 -5.75 -20.53 -19.67
CA VAL A 151 -5.63 -21.86 -19.04
C VAL A 151 -4.74 -22.80 -19.85
N HIS A 152 -4.75 -22.68 -21.19
CA HIS A 152 -3.89 -23.47 -22.08
C HIS A 152 -2.52 -22.82 -22.34
N SER A 153 -2.21 -21.69 -21.70
CA SER A 153 -0.94 -21.00 -21.92
C SER A 153 0.21 -21.66 -21.14
N GLU A 154 1.42 -21.62 -21.71
CA GLU A 154 2.63 -22.11 -21.04
C GLU A 154 2.94 -21.35 -19.75
N ALA A 155 2.41 -20.13 -19.60
CA ALA A 155 2.57 -19.32 -18.39
C ALA A 155 2.00 -19.99 -17.14
N LEU A 156 0.94 -20.80 -17.27
CA LEU A 156 0.32 -21.50 -16.14
C LEU A 156 1.19 -22.66 -15.63
N GLY A 157 2.06 -23.22 -16.46
CA GLY A 157 2.90 -24.38 -16.13
C GLY A 157 2.09 -25.53 -15.52
N ASP A 158 2.58 -26.09 -14.41
CA ASP A 158 1.96 -27.21 -13.69
C ASP A 158 0.92 -26.75 -12.63
N ALA A 159 0.37 -25.54 -12.74
CA ALA A 159 -0.57 -25.02 -11.76
C ALA A 159 -1.83 -25.91 -11.65
N SER A 160 -2.06 -26.46 -10.45
CA SER A 160 -3.20 -27.35 -10.15
C SER A 160 -4.41 -26.61 -9.56
N GLN A 161 -4.27 -25.32 -9.22
CA GLN A 161 -5.31 -24.50 -8.62
C GLN A 161 -5.29 -23.08 -9.18
N VAL A 162 -6.50 -22.53 -9.39
CA VAL A 162 -6.71 -21.13 -9.80
C VAL A 162 -7.50 -20.44 -8.70
N THR A 163 -7.04 -19.25 -8.29
CA THR A 163 -7.78 -18.39 -7.37
C THR A 163 -8.40 -17.24 -8.13
N THR A 164 -9.71 -17.06 -7.98
CA THR A 164 -10.42 -15.89 -8.47
C THR A 164 -10.61 -14.91 -7.32
N GLY A 165 -10.55 -13.62 -7.62
CA GLY A 165 -10.82 -12.58 -6.65
C GLY A 165 -11.08 -11.25 -7.35
N PRO A 166 -11.94 -10.39 -6.79
CA PRO A 166 -12.10 -9.04 -7.31
C PRO A 166 -10.78 -8.28 -7.18
N SER A 167 -10.43 -7.54 -8.22
CA SER A 167 -9.47 -6.44 -8.09
C SER A 167 -10.25 -5.26 -7.52
N LEU A 168 -9.80 -4.70 -6.40
CA LEU A 168 -10.40 -3.51 -5.79
C LEU A 168 -10.08 -2.29 -6.67
N HIS A 169 -10.89 -2.05 -7.69
CA HIS A 169 -10.94 -0.80 -8.48
C HIS A 169 -12.37 -0.45 -8.86
#